data_AF-C2E4S4-F1
#
_entry.id   AF-C2E4S4-F1
#
_cell.length_a   1.000
_cell.length_b   1.000
_cell.length_c   1.000
_cell.angle_alpha   90.00
_cell.angle_beta   90.00
_cell.angle_gamma   90.00
#
_symmetry.space_group_name_H-M   'P 1'
#
loop_
_entity.id
_entity.type
_entity.pdbx_description
1 polymer ?
#
loop_
_entity_poly.entity_id
_entity_poly.type
_entity_poly.pdbx_seq_one_letter_code
_entity_poly.pdbx_strand_id
1 'polypeptide(L)'
;FGDPDINVTVHYSANAQTAKITYIDDTTKTNLDSKEANGKFGQAITFEHDPAEVIKGLEEKGYVLVSNSFNKQTYDANNSNNVFYVHLKHGT
;
A
#
# COMPACT_ATOMS: atom_id res chain seq x y z
N PHE A 1 50.38 5.09 -21.70
CA PHE A 1 49.78 6.05 -20.75
C PHE A 1 48.47 6.46 -21.38
N GLY A 2 47.31 5.92 -21.04
CA GLY A 2 46.77 5.51 -19.75
C GLY A 2 45.48 6.30 -19.62
N ASP A 3 44.41 5.82 -20.26
CA ASP A 3 43.11 6.50 -20.27
C ASP A 3 42.58 6.65 -18.83
N PRO A 4 42.06 7.81 -18.43
CA PRO A 4 41.54 7.99 -17.09
C PRO A 4 40.28 7.15 -16.90
N ASP A 5 40.31 6.27 -15.89
CA ASP A 5 39.13 5.55 -15.43
C ASP A 5 38.04 6.56 -15.02
N ILE A 6 36.96 6.61 -15.81
CA ILE A 6 35.78 7.41 -15.48
C ILE A 6 34.96 6.62 -14.48
N ASN A 7 35.17 6.90 -13.19
CA ASN A 7 34.34 6.33 -12.14
C ASN A 7 33.01 7.11 -12.08
N VAL A 8 31.99 6.63 -12.79
CA VAL A 8 30.63 7.17 -12.70
C VAL A 8 30.00 6.68 -11.40
N THR A 9 30.08 7.49 -10.34
CA THR A 9 29.29 7.27 -9.14
C THR A 9 27.83 7.62 -9.46
N VAL A 10 27.04 6.62 -9.83
CA VAL A 10 25.58 6.76 -9.93
C VAL A 10 25.02 6.95 -8.53
N HIS A 11 24.70 8.20 -8.16
CA HIS A 11 23.89 8.47 -6.99
C HIS A 11 22.45 8.04 -7.29
N TYR A 12 22.09 6.80 -6.95
CA TYR A 12 20.71 6.33 -7.09
C TYR A 12 19.90 6.86 -5.90
N SER A 13 19.38 8.08 -6.01
CA SER A 13 18.33 8.55 -5.09
C SER A 13 17.07 7.76 -5.41
N ALA A 14 16.78 6.72 -4.63
CA ALA A 14 15.56 5.93 -4.81
C ALA A 14 14.35 6.87 -4.80
N ASN A 15 13.58 6.86 -5.89
CA ASN A 15 12.42 7.72 -6.07
C ASN A 15 11.43 7.48 -4.93
N ALA A 16 10.97 8.56 -4.29
CA ALA A 16 9.91 8.49 -3.30
C ALA A 16 8.64 7.93 -3.96
N GLN A 17 8.02 6.96 -3.30
CA GLN A 17 6.80 6.30 -3.73
C GLN A 17 5.74 6.46 -2.63
N THR A 18 4.48 6.49 -3.06
CA THR A 18 3.31 6.59 -2.19
C THR A 18 2.43 5.38 -2.46
N ALA A 19 1.97 4.76 -1.38
CA ALA A 19 1.01 3.67 -1.39
C ALA A 19 -0.28 4.13 -0.72
N LYS A 20 -1.41 3.65 -1.21
CA LYS A 20 -2.72 3.93 -0.65
C LYS A 20 -3.52 2.66 -0.49
N ILE A 21 -4.13 2.47 0.66
CA ILE A 21 -5.10 1.40 0.90
C ILE A 21 -6.46 2.02 1.25
N THR A 22 -7.52 1.54 0.63
CA THR A 22 -8.90 2.00 0.88
C THR A 22 -9.77 0.85 1.35
N TYR A 23 -10.51 1.05 2.42
CA TYR A 23 -11.48 0.10 2.96
C TYR A 23 -12.88 0.50 2.50
N ILE A 24 -13.56 -0.40 1.81
CA ILE A 24 -14.81 -0.15 1.11
C ILE A 24 -15.88 -1.08 1.69
N ASP A 25 -17.03 -0.52 2.03
CA ASP A 25 -18.24 -1.30 2.28
C ASP A 25 -19.02 -1.49 0.99
N ASP A 26 -19.09 -2.74 0.53
CA ASP A 26 -19.81 -3.13 -0.67
C ASP A 26 -21.33 -3.10 -0.49
N THR A 27 -21.85 -3.11 0.73
CA THR A 27 -23.29 -3.01 0.99
C THR A 27 -23.78 -1.59 0.71
N THR A 28 -23.12 -0.58 1.30
CA THR A 28 -23.50 0.84 1.13
C THR A 28 -22.78 1.55 -0.01
N LYS A 29 -21.75 0.92 -0.61
CA LYS A 29 -20.86 1.52 -1.61
C LYS A 29 -20.11 2.75 -1.09
N THR A 30 -19.73 2.72 0.19
CA THR A 30 -19.01 3.82 0.85
C THR A 30 -17.58 3.45 1.21
N ASN A 31 -16.71 4.47 1.26
CA ASN A 31 -15.37 4.33 1.80
C ASN A 31 -15.44 4.47 3.32
N LEU A 32 -15.03 3.42 4.04
CA LEU A 32 -14.99 3.40 5.50
C LEU A 32 -13.76 4.13 6.03
N ASP A 33 -12.62 3.92 5.37
CA ASP A 33 -11.33 4.52 5.72
C ASP A 33 -10.36 4.48 4.54
N SER A 34 -9.33 5.31 4.57
CA SER A 34 -8.19 5.19 3.68
C SER A 34 -6.90 5.56 4.41
N LYS A 35 -5.82 4.84 4.12
CA LYS A 35 -4.49 5.11 4.68
C LYS A 35 -3.49 5.27 3.56
N GLU A 36 -2.53 6.15 3.79
CA GLU A 36 -1.41 6.37 2.89
C GLU A 36 -0.11 6.03 3.61
N ALA A 37 0.85 5.52 2.85
CA ALA A 37 2.20 5.26 3.31
C ALA A 37 3.18 5.80 2.27
N ASN A 38 4.32 6.29 2.75
CA ASN A 38 5.40 6.76 1.88
C ASN A 38 6.63 5.88 2.06
N GLY A 39 7.35 5.65 0.98
CA GLY A 39 8.56 4.84 0.98
C GLY A 39 9.36 5.02 -0.29
N LYS A 40 10.21 4.04 -0.56
CA LYS A 40 11.08 4.02 -1.75
C LYS A 40 10.79 2.77 -2.56
N PHE A 41 11.00 2.84 -3.87
CA PHE A 41 10.91 1.68 -4.75
C PHE A 41 11.63 0.45 -4.15
N GLY A 42 10.97 -0.70 -4.18
CA GLY A 42 11.47 -1.97 -3.65
C GLY A 42 11.42 -2.12 -2.13
N GLN A 43 11.11 -1.07 -1.37
CA GLN A 43 10.89 -1.17 0.08
C GLN A 43 9.55 -1.85 0.36
N ALA A 44 9.46 -2.63 1.44
CA ALA A 44 8.18 -3.16 1.92
C ALA A 44 7.22 -2.00 2.26
N ILE A 45 5.96 -2.14 1.86
CA ILE A 45 4.91 -1.20 2.22
C ILE A 45 4.44 -1.54 3.63
N THR A 46 4.56 -0.57 4.53
CA THR A 46 4.06 -0.64 5.90
C THR A 46 3.20 0.60 6.15
N PHE A 47 1.92 0.38 6.45
CA PHE A 47 1.02 1.45 6.88
C PHE A 47 1.14 1.68 8.40
N GLU A 48 0.72 2.86 8.87
CA GLU A 48 0.76 3.21 10.30
C GLU A 48 -0.02 2.20 11.18
N HIS A 49 -1.13 1.68 10.66
CA HIS A 49 -1.85 0.55 11.23
C HIS A 49 -1.79 -0.64 10.27
N ASP A 50 -1.50 -1.83 10.78
CA ASP A 50 -1.49 -3.04 9.96
C ASP A 50 -2.89 -3.24 9.35
N PRO A 51 -3.02 -3.34 8.02
CA PRO A 51 -4.31 -3.61 7.41
C PRO A 51 -5.05 -4.83 7.96
N ALA A 52 -4.32 -5.85 8.43
CA ALA A 52 -4.94 -7.00 9.09
C ALA A 52 -5.60 -6.62 10.42
N GLU A 53 -5.02 -5.71 11.20
CA GLU A 53 -5.61 -5.21 12.45
C GLU A 53 -6.84 -4.33 12.17
N VAL A 54 -6.78 -3.48 11.14
CA VAL A 54 -7.92 -2.66 10.72
C VAL A 54 -9.08 -3.54 10.28
N ILE A 55 -8.82 -4.56 9.46
CA ILE A 55 -9.83 -5.55 9.03
C ILE A 55 -10.46 -6.22 10.24
N LYS A 56 -9.65 -6.74 11.17
CA LYS A 56 -10.16 -7.40 12.38
C LYS A 56 -11.05 -6.47 13.20
N GLY A 57 -10.66 -5.21 13.37
CA GLY A 57 -11.48 -4.22 14.08
C GLY A 57 -12.79 -3.87 13.35
N LEU A 58 -12.86 -4.02 12.03
CA LEU A 58 -14.10 -3.92 11.26
C LEU A 58 -14.95 -5.19 11.41
N GLU A 59 -14.35 -6.37 11.41
CA GLU A 59 -15.05 -7.64 11.65
C GLU A 59 -15.73 -7.68 13.03
N GLU A 60 -15.05 -7.16 14.06
CA GLU A 60 -15.61 -6.99 15.41
C GLU A 60 -16.81 -6.02 15.45
N LYS A 61 -16.91 -5.12 14.46
CA LYS A 61 -18.06 -4.20 14.28
C LYS A 61 -19.18 -4.78 13.43
N GLY A 62 -19.08 -6.05 13.00
CA GLY A 62 -20.10 -6.73 12.20
C GLY A 62 -19.90 -6.63 10.68
N TYR A 63 -18.74 -6.16 10.22
CA TYR A 63 -18.35 -6.30 8.82
C TYR A 63 -17.83 -7.72 8.55
N VAL A 64 -17.83 -8.13 7.30
CA VAL A 64 -17.31 -9.41 6.82
C VAL A 64 -16.40 -9.12 5.65
N LEU A 65 -15.16 -9.61 5.70
CA LEU A 65 -14.21 -9.47 4.61
C LEU A 65 -14.72 -10.16 3.34
N VAL A 66 -14.68 -9.44 2.22
CA VAL A 66 -15.01 -9.96 0.88
C VAL A 66 -13.74 -10.17 0.08
N SER A 67 -12.83 -9.18 0.07
CA SER A 67 -11.54 -9.29 -0.60
C SER A 67 -10.51 -8.33 -0.01
N ASN A 68 -9.23 -8.66 -0.13
CA ASN A 68 -8.12 -7.79 0.25
C ASN A 68 -7.05 -7.88 -0.84
N SER A 69 -6.76 -6.77 -1.51
CA SER A 69 -5.72 -6.73 -2.55
C SER A 69 -4.31 -6.45 -2.00
N PHE A 70 -4.15 -6.21 -0.70
CA PHE A 70 -2.87 -6.01 -0.02
C PHE A 70 -2.39 -7.28 0.69
N ASN A 71 -1.25 -7.82 0.26
CA ASN A 71 -0.60 -9.02 0.79
C ASN A 71 0.90 -8.81 1.08
N LYS A 72 1.25 -7.68 1.70
CA LYS A 72 2.63 -7.29 2.07
C LYS A 72 3.54 -7.05 0.87
N GLN A 73 3.05 -6.32 -0.14
CA GLN A 73 3.82 -5.91 -1.30
C GLN A 73 4.92 -4.89 -0.96
N THR A 74 5.85 -4.72 -1.90
CA THR A 74 6.84 -3.64 -1.92
C THR A 74 6.37 -2.49 -2.81
N TYR A 75 6.88 -1.29 -2.60
CA TYR A 75 6.60 -0.14 -3.47
C TYR A 75 7.09 -0.41 -4.90
N ASP A 76 6.17 -0.34 -5.85
CA ASP A 76 6.44 -0.28 -7.28
C ASP A 76 6.94 1.11 -7.68
N ALA A 77 7.59 1.22 -8.84
CA ALA A 77 8.10 2.48 -9.36
C ALA A 77 6.98 3.39 -9.89
N ASN A 78 5.82 2.83 -10.22
CA ASN A 78 4.61 3.57 -10.57
C ASN A 78 3.63 3.58 -9.39
N ASN A 79 3.37 4.77 -8.83
CA ASN A 79 2.43 4.95 -7.72
C ASN A 79 1.02 4.42 -8.01
N SER A 80 0.58 4.35 -9.27
CA SER A 80 -0.72 3.75 -9.60
C SER A 80 -0.79 2.25 -9.33
N ASN A 81 0.36 1.56 -9.27
CA ASN A 81 0.46 0.15 -8.90
C ASN A 81 0.51 -0.05 -7.37
N ASN A 82 0.70 1.04 -6.60
CA ASN A 82 0.77 1.03 -5.14
C ASN A 82 -0.60 1.34 -4.50
N VAL A 83 -1.69 1.05 -5.22
CA VAL A 83 -3.07 1.30 -4.77
C VAL A 83 -3.74 -0.02 -4.45
N PHE A 84 -4.27 -0.14 -3.23
CA PHE A 84 -4.88 -1.35 -2.70
C PHE A 84 -6.29 -1.08 -2.20
N TYR A 85 -7.10 -2.13 -2.24
CA TYR A 85 -8.49 -2.11 -1.84
C TYR A 85 -8.79 -3.28 -0.93
N VAL A 86 -9.53 -3.00 0.13
CA VAL A 86 -10.13 -3.99 1.00
C VAL A 86 -11.63 -3.83 0.88
N HIS A 87 -12.29 -4.86 0.38
CA HIS A 87 -13.75 -4.90 0.28
C HIS A 87 -14.32 -5.68 1.45
N LEU A 88 -15.30 -5.09 2.11
CA LEU A 88 -16.08 -5.71 3.18
C LEU A 88 -17.57 -5.57 2.87
N LYS A 89 -18.40 -6.35 3.56
CA LYS A 89 -19.85 -6.18 3.59
C LYS A 89 -20.31 -6.15 5.05
N HIS A 90 -21.24 -5.28 5.42
CA HIS A 90 -21.92 -5.38 6.72
C HIS A 90 -23.34 -5.91 6.56
N GLY A 91 -23.82 -6.60 7.59
CA GLY A 91 -25.23 -6.94 7.72
C GLY A 91 -26.03 -5.67 7.98
N THR A 92 -27.03 -5.42 7.14
CA THR A 92 -28.12 -4.45 7.41
C THR A 92 -28.92 -4.86 8.62
#